data_AF-A0A1Y1KQR1-F1
#
_entry.id   AF-A0A1Y1KQR1-F1
#
_cell.length_a   1.000
_cell.length_b   1.000
_cell.length_c   1.000
_cell.angle_alpha   90.00
_cell.angle_beta   90.00
_cell.angle_gamma   90.00
#
_symmetry.space_group_name_H-M   'P 1'
#
loop_
_entity.id
_entity.type
_entity.pdbx_description
1 polymer ?
#
loop_
_entity_poly.entity_id
_entity_poly.type
_entity_poly.pdbx_seq_one_letter_code
_entity_poly.pdbx_strand_id
1 'polypeptide(L)'
;MSQEKINLLNLLFTEEESALYDSNVDFDAYLNKMGSLKCEELIKEPSKLKDEKNSVTDQMQELAIVNYKTFIQTADCSRNLFQGFNSIENKLDHLLENIPQFEQTCHTFATNTSGINLLRRLNSLTLTRTAQLLEVLEIPQLMDSFIKDGLYEDALELAAYVRRLYAKHPDILIFKNILGEINKSWLIMLHHLLKQLKEDLQLSRCLQIVSYLRRMEVFTEAELRLKFLQAREAWLKQCLSKIVDTNAMHHINKTIEVTRVNLFNIITQYKAIFNDDDHGSVLSNKQQNINENVIFFSWIRDRIGEFLATLECDLNKEVTSIESILGQCMYFGLSFSRVGCDFRGSMVPIFNKAVLHNFRRRISKSSLDFEKNMERFTLINKNHPNVPWKTKISDPVQPPESLLEFYPLAEYLNQVLVAFNELRLCAPVAIVPDVIKCLEESLIQISKGILGLYGQEQQAFTANAKDAFMRLCLSFVDDLIPYIQKCVNIIYPSNYISSHINCSIQNLQKEGIILIDKSVIIEPLSALLPVKIEPVISNDDAEGSPEVSNMDEAPTLTIIEPEHVTEDPVESLL
;
A
#
# COMPACT_ATOMS: atom_id res chain seq x y z
N MET A 1 41.97 -48.19 133.13
CA MET A 1 41.33 -49.18 134.02
C MET A 1 42.23 -49.40 135.23
N SER A 2 41.68 -49.57 136.43
CA SER A 2 42.46 -49.92 137.62
C SER A 2 43.13 -51.29 137.43
N GLN A 3 44.36 -51.46 137.91
CA GLN A 3 45.14 -52.70 137.78
C GLN A 3 44.37 -53.95 138.28
N GLU A 4 43.47 -53.76 139.24
CA GLU A 4 42.58 -54.80 139.77
C GLU A 4 41.53 -55.29 138.75
N LYS A 5 41.00 -54.40 137.89
CA LYS A 5 40.00 -54.76 136.88
C LYS A 5 40.63 -55.58 135.75
N ILE A 6 41.88 -55.26 135.39
CA ILE A 6 42.68 -56.01 134.41
C ILE A 6 43.02 -57.40 134.95
N ASN A 7 43.42 -57.49 136.23
CA ASN A 7 43.70 -58.78 136.86
C ASN A 7 42.46 -59.68 136.99
N LEU A 8 41.26 -59.10 137.19
CA LEU A 8 40.00 -59.85 137.25
C LEU A 8 39.53 -60.33 135.87
N LEU A 9 39.73 -59.53 134.82
CA LEU A 9 39.44 -59.91 133.43
C LEU A 9 40.37 -61.04 132.95
N ASN A 10 41.66 -61.00 133.31
CA ASN A 10 42.62 -62.06 132.99
C ASN A 10 42.39 -63.37 133.76
N LEU A 11 41.64 -63.35 134.87
CA LEU A 11 41.29 -64.54 135.66
C LEU A 11 40.02 -65.24 135.13
N LEU A 12 39.09 -64.48 134.53
CA LEU A 12 37.77 -64.97 134.09
C LEU A 12 37.73 -65.38 132.62
N PHE A 13 38.64 -64.87 131.77
CA PHE A 13 38.67 -65.15 130.33
C PHE A 13 40.11 -65.41 129.85
N THR A 14 40.31 -66.47 129.04
CA THR A 14 41.60 -66.84 128.45
C THR A 14 42.04 -65.83 127.37
N GLU A 15 43.34 -65.58 127.25
CA GLU A 15 43.99 -64.44 126.53
C GLU A 15 43.62 -64.19 125.04
N GLU A 16 42.74 -64.96 124.39
CA GLU A 16 42.46 -64.87 122.95
C GLU A 16 41.32 -63.88 122.55
N GLU A 17 40.56 -63.30 123.47
CA GLU A 17 39.40 -62.46 123.12
C GLU A 17 39.58 -60.94 123.35
N SER A 18 40.82 -60.47 123.48
CA SER A 18 41.19 -59.08 123.81
C SER A 18 40.76 -57.96 122.84
N ALA A 19 40.25 -58.27 121.64
CA ALA A 19 40.00 -57.28 120.58
C ALA A 19 38.53 -56.83 120.43
N LEU A 20 37.58 -57.43 121.15
CA LEU A 20 36.14 -57.11 121.06
C LEU A 20 35.62 -56.19 122.18
N TYR A 21 36.51 -55.71 123.05
CA TYR A 21 36.13 -55.15 124.36
C TYR A 21 35.85 -53.65 124.40
N ASP A 22 36.12 -52.88 123.34
CA ASP A 22 36.10 -51.41 123.41
C ASP A 22 34.82 -50.72 122.88
N SER A 23 33.83 -51.44 122.34
CA SER A 23 32.71 -50.76 121.64
C SER A 23 31.37 -51.48 121.67
N ASN A 24 30.99 -52.09 122.79
CA ASN A 24 29.62 -52.58 122.92
C ASN A 24 29.03 -52.16 124.28
N VAL A 25 28.09 -51.21 124.26
CA VAL A 25 27.44 -50.63 125.45
C VAL A 25 26.74 -51.70 126.29
N ASP A 26 26.21 -52.74 125.61
CA ASP A 26 25.55 -53.86 126.25
C ASP A 26 26.53 -54.80 126.99
N PHE A 27 27.81 -54.81 126.61
CA PHE A 27 28.85 -55.61 127.25
C PHE A 27 29.26 -55.03 128.62
N ASP A 28 29.42 -53.71 128.70
CA ASP A 28 29.68 -53.00 129.96
C ASP A 28 28.49 -53.10 130.94
N ALA A 29 27.26 -53.07 130.42
CA ALA A 29 26.05 -53.29 131.21
C ALA A 29 25.99 -54.72 131.80
N TYR A 30 26.44 -55.72 131.04
CA TYR A 30 26.50 -57.10 131.48
C TYR A 30 27.61 -57.34 132.54
N LEU A 31 28.79 -56.74 132.38
CA LEU A 31 29.87 -56.80 133.38
C LEU A 31 29.47 -56.20 134.73
N ASN A 32 28.75 -55.07 134.73
CA ASN A 32 28.21 -54.47 135.96
C ASN A 32 27.16 -55.38 136.63
N LYS A 33 26.39 -56.11 135.84
CA LYS A 33 25.41 -57.10 136.34
C LYS A 33 26.11 -58.30 136.98
N MET A 34 27.19 -58.81 136.37
CA MET A 34 28.03 -59.87 136.93
C MET A 34 28.67 -59.49 138.28
N GLY A 35 29.09 -58.24 138.45
CA GLY A 35 29.65 -57.74 139.72
C GLY A 35 28.65 -57.68 140.89
N SER A 36 27.35 -57.79 140.63
CA SER A 36 26.29 -57.74 141.65
C SER A 36 25.75 -59.11 142.09
N LEU A 37 26.24 -60.20 141.48
CA LEU A 37 25.78 -61.57 141.73
C LEU A 37 26.61 -62.24 142.84
N LYS A 38 25.97 -63.10 143.65
CA LYS A 38 26.64 -63.85 144.72
C LYS A 38 27.45 -65.03 144.13
N CYS A 39 28.53 -65.46 144.79
CA CYS A 39 29.45 -66.50 144.28
C CYS A 39 28.76 -67.82 143.82
N GLU A 40 27.62 -68.20 144.40
CA GLU A 40 26.88 -69.40 144.01
C GLU A 40 26.13 -69.25 142.67
N GLU A 41 25.78 -68.03 142.27
CA GLU A 41 25.09 -67.72 141.01
C GLU A 41 26.08 -67.55 139.85
N LEU A 42 27.26 -66.97 140.12
CA LEU A 42 28.35 -66.82 139.14
C LEU A 42 28.89 -68.16 138.62
N ILE A 43 28.84 -69.23 139.42
CA ILE A 43 29.25 -70.58 138.99
C ILE A 43 28.25 -71.19 138.00
N LYS A 44 26.98 -70.76 138.01
CA LYS A 44 25.91 -71.26 137.10
C LYS A 44 25.65 -70.36 135.88
N GLU A 45 26.20 -69.15 135.87
CA GLU A 45 26.10 -68.20 134.74
C GLU A 45 26.66 -68.77 133.41
N PRO A 46 27.81 -69.47 133.36
CA PRO A 46 28.36 -70.00 132.10
C PRO A 46 27.46 -71.05 131.47
N SER A 47 26.83 -71.91 132.28
CA SER A 47 25.84 -72.87 131.79
C SER A 47 24.59 -72.18 131.24
N LYS A 48 24.08 -71.14 131.92
CA LYS A 48 22.92 -70.38 131.42
C LYS A 48 23.20 -69.67 130.10
N LEU A 49 24.36 -69.02 129.96
CA LEU A 49 24.75 -68.36 128.72
C LEU A 49 24.93 -69.37 127.58
N LYS A 50 25.45 -70.57 127.89
CA LYS A 50 25.59 -71.63 126.88
C LYS A 50 24.23 -72.15 126.43
N ASP A 51 23.29 -72.31 127.35
CA ASP A 51 21.91 -72.72 127.04
C ASP A 51 21.15 -71.62 126.28
N GLU A 52 21.33 -70.35 126.63
CA GLU A 52 20.70 -69.20 125.96
C GLU A 52 21.29 -68.98 124.56
N LYS A 53 22.62 -69.10 124.38
CA LYS A 53 23.26 -69.07 123.07
C LYS A 53 22.76 -70.21 122.19
N ASN A 54 22.68 -71.42 122.73
CA ASN A 54 22.14 -72.56 121.98
C ASN A 54 20.67 -72.31 121.59
N SER A 55 19.84 -71.78 122.50
CA SER A 55 18.44 -71.44 122.20
C SER A 55 18.31 -70.35 121.12
N VAL A 56 19.13 -69.30 121.15
CA VAL A 56 19.10 -68.25 120.12
C VAL A 56 19.63 -68.79 118.79
N THR A 57 20.63 -69.68 118.81
CA THR A 57 21.17 -70.30 117.59
C THR A 57 20.16 -71.26 116.97
N ASP A 58 19.45 -72.03 117.79
CA ASP A 58 18.36 -72.91 117.38
C ASP A 58 17.19 -72.09 116.84
N GLN A 59 16.83 -70.97 117.48
CA GLN A 59 15.80 -70.05 116.97
C GLN A 59 16.23 -69.38 115.66
N MET A 60 17.51 -69.01 115.50
CA MET A 60 18.02 -68.42 114.26
C MET A 60 18.06 -69.45 113.13
N GLN A 61 18.47 -70.68 113.42
CA GLN A 61 18.43 -71.79 112.48
C GLN A 61 17.00 -72.16 112.12
N GLU A 62 16.07 -72.18 113.08
CA GLU A 62 14.66 -72.44 112.84
C GLU A 62 14.03 -71.29 112.03
N LEU A 63 14.31 -70.02 112.32
CA LEU A 63 13.87 -68.89 111.51
C LEU A 63 14.48 -68.88 110.09
N ALA A 64 15.76 -69.24 109.98
CA ALA A 64 16.45 -69.34 108.70
C ALA A 64 15.93 -70.54 107.88
N ILE A 65 15.57 -71.66 108.51
CA ILE A 65 14.99 -72.86 107.85
C ILE A 65 13.51 -72.67 107.54
N VAL A 66 12.74 -72.03 108.42
CA VAL A 66 11.31 -71.74 108.19
C VAL A 66 11.15 -70.71 107.06
N ASN A 67 12.05 -69.72 106.98
CA ASN A 67 11.98 -68.64 106.00
C ASN A 67 13.08 -68.68 104.93
N TYR A 68 13.79 -69.81 104.73
CA TYR A 68 14.89 -69.89 103.75
C TYR A 68 14.42 -69.56 102.33
N LYS A 69 13.18 -69.95 101.98
CA LYS A 69 12.55 -69.61 100.71
C LYS A 69 12.42 -68.11 100.52
N THR A 70 12.08 -67.37 101.57
CA THR A 70 11.93 -65.91 101.52
C THR A 70 13.29 -65.24 101.31
N PHE A 71 14.36 -65.75 101.93
CA PHE A 71 15.73 -65.25 101.70
C PHE A 71 16.24 -65.54 100.30
N ILE A 72 16.06 -66.77 99.79
CA ILE A 72 16.44 -67.11 98.41
C ILE A 72 15.62 -66.29 97.41
N GLN A 73 14.30 -66.17 97.62
CA GLN A 73 13.45 -65.33 96.77
C GLN A 73 13.86 -63.86 96.81
N THR A 74 14.30 -63.34 97.95
CA THR A 74 14.77 -61.95 98.07
C THR A 74 16.11 -61.76 97.34
N ALA A 75 17.04 -62.71 97.47
CA ALA A 75 18.32 -62.69 96.76
C ALA A 75 18.13 -62.85 95.24
N ASP A 76 17.27 -63.76 94.80
CA ASP A 76 16.93 -63.95 93.39
C ASP A 76 16.19 -62.73 92.84
N CYS A 77 15.26 -62.14 93.60
CA CYS A 77 14.57 -60.91 93.20
C CYS A 77 15.57 -59.75 93.08
N SER A 78 16.52 -59.61 94.01
CA SER A 78 17.58 -58.59 93.94
C SER A 78 18.50 -58.79 92.73
N ARG A 79 18.86 -60.04 92.42
CA ARG A 79 19.70 -60.38 91.26
C ARG A 79 18.95 -60.11 89.95
N ASN A 80 17.67 -60.49 89.88
CA ASN A 80 16.81 -60.19 88.73
C ASN A 80 16.59 -58.68 88.55
N LEU A 81 16.44 -57.93 89.64
CA LEU A 81 16.38 -56.47 89.62
C LEU A 81 17.67 -55.87 89.06
N PHE A 82 18.83 -56.33 89.52
CA PHE A 82 20.11 -55.82 89.02
C PHE A 82 20.32 -56.13 87.53
N GLN A 83 19.97 -57.34 87.08
CA GLN A 83 19.98 -57.68 85.65
C GLN A 83 18.98 -56.85 84.85
N GLY A 84 17.80 -56.58 85.43
CA GLY A 84 16.79 -55.70 84.86
C GLY A 84 17.29 -54.28 84.68
N PHE A 85 17.94 -53.71 85.70
CA PHE A 85 18.54 -52.37 85.64
C PHE A 85 19.64 -52.28 84.58
N ASN A 86 20.55 -53.25 84.52
CA ASN A 86 21.57 -53.28 83.45
C ASN A 86 20.96 -53.41 82.06
N SER A 87 19.85 -54.14 81.91
CA SER A 87 19.14 -54.22 80.62
C SER A 87 18.47 -52.89 80.26
N ILE A 88 17.93 -52.18 81.25
CA ILE A 88 17.32 -50.85 81.07
C ILE A 88 18.40 -49.83 80.70
N GLU A 89 19.54 -49.85 81.38
CA GLU A 89 20.69 -48.97 81.09
C GLU A 89 21.18 -49.15 79.66
N ASN A 90 21.45 -50.40 79.24
CA ASN A 90 21.87 -50.69 77.85
C ASN A 90 20.81 -50.25 76.82
N LYS A 91 19.52 -50.43 77.10
CA LYS A 91 18.45 -49.97 76.20
C LYS A 91 18.34 -48.45 76.16
N LEU A 92 18.60 -47.78 77.29
CA LEU A 92 18.59 -46.33 77.38
C LEU A 92 19.77 -45.73 76.61
N ASP A 93 20.95 -46.33 76.72
CA ASP A 93 22.14 -45.92 75.97
C ASP A 93 21.91 -46.06 74.46
N HIS A 94 21.37 -47.20 74.02
CA HIS A 94 20.99 -47.36 72.62
C HIS A 94 19.92 -46.36 72.17
N LEU A 95 18.97 -45.99 73.04
CA LEU A 95 17.97 -44.98 72.70
C LEU A 95 18.60 -43.59 72.55
N LEU A 96 19.52 -43.25 73.44
CA LEU A 96 20.26 -41.99 73.42
C LEU A 96 21.17 -41.87 72.18
N GLU A 97 21.73 -42.98 71.70
CA GLU A 97 22.51 -43.00 70.45
C GLU A 97 21.63 -42.94 69.20
N ASN A 98 20.50 -43.66 69.19
CA ASN A 98 19.66 -43.80 67.99
C ASN A 98 18.73 -42.60 67.75
N ILE A 99 18.27 -41.90 68.80
CA ILE A 99 17.38 -40.73 68.63
C ILE A 99 18.04 -39.61 67.80
N PRO A 100 19.29 -39.19 68.06
CA PRO A 100 19.96 -38.17 67.25
C PRO A 100 20.16 -38.61 65.80
N GLN A 101 20.47 -39.88 65.55
CA GLN A 101 20.56 -40.41 64.19
C GLN A 101 19.20 -40.41 63.48
N PHE A 102 18.13 -40.75 64.20
CA PHE A 102 16.77 -40.66 63.68
C PHE A 102 16.37 -39.21 63.37
N GLU A 103 16.69 -38.26 64.24
CA GLU A 103 16.45 -36.83 64.01
C GLU A 103 17.21 -36.32 62.77
N GLN A 104 18.49 -36.68 62.62
CA GLN A 104 19.29 -36.33 61.45
C GLN A 104 18.73 -36.92 60.15
N THR A 105 18.29 -38.18 60.17
CA THR A 105 17.66 -38.82 59.01
C THR A 105 16.31 -38.20 58.68
N CYS A 106 15.52 -37.80 59.68
CA CYS A 106 14.29 -37.02 59.47
C CYS A 106 14.56 -35.64 58.86
N HIS A 107 15.60 -34.93 59.33
CA HIS A 107 16.00 -33.65 58.73
C HIS A 107 16.44 -33.82 57.27
N THR A 108 17.28 -34.82 57.01
CA THR A 108 17.74 -35.13 55.65
C THR A 108 16.59 -35.55 54.74
N PHE A 109 15.64 -36.32 55.27
CA PHE A 109 14.42 -36.69 54.55
C PHE A 109 13.55 -35.47 54.26
N ALA A 110 13.36 -34.58 55.23
CA ALA A 110 12.57 -33.36 55.05
C ALA A 110 13.21 -32.43 54.00
N THR A 111 14.52 -32.23 54.03
CA THR A 111 15.23 -31.41 53.03
C THR A 111 15.11 -32.02 51.63
N ASN A 112 15.35 -33.32 51.49
CA ASN A 112 15.28 -34.01 50.20
C ASN A 112 13.85 -34.06 49.64
N THR A 113 12.86 -34.31 50.51
CA THR A 113 11.45 -34.41 50.11
C THR A 113 10.85 -33.04 49.81
N SER A 114 11.34 -31.95 50.39
CA SER A 114 10.85 -30.60 50.11
C SER A 114 11.00 -30.21 48.63
N GLY A 115 12.16 -30.51 48.02
CA GLY A 115 12.42 -30.27 46.60
C GLY A 115 11.55 -31.16 45.70
N ILE A 116 11.38 -32.43 46.06
CA ILE A 116 10.51 -33.37 45.33
C ILE A 116 9.05 -32.93 45.42
N ASN A 117 8.59 -32.48 46.59
CA ASN A 117 7.24 -31.96 46.78
C ASN A 117 7.01 -30.68 45.97
N LEU A 118 8.01 -29.79 45.89
CA LEU A 118 7.94 -28.62 45.02
C LEU A 118 7.79 -29.02 43.56
N LEU A 119 8.64 -29.94 43.07
CA LEU A 119 8.58 -30.44 41.69
C LEU A 119 7.26 -31.16 41.39
N ARG A 120 6.75 -31.99 42.31
CA ARG A 120 5.42 -32.60 42.17
C ARG A 120 4.33 -31.55 42.11
N ARG A 121 4.37 -30.56 43.00
CA ARG A 121 3.39 -29.46 43.02
C ARG A 121 3.42 -28.70 41.69
N LEU A 122 4.60 -28.36 41.19
CA LEU A 122 4.77 -27.70 39.90
C LEU A 122 4.24 -28.58 38.75
N ASN A 123 4.58 -29.87 38.71
CA ASN A 123 4.08 -30.79 37.69
C ASN A 123 2.56 -30.95 37.74
N SER A 124 1.97 -31.06 38.93
CA SER A 124 0.51 -31.12 39.10
C SER A 124 -0.17 -29.82 38.67
N LEU A 125 0.42 -28.66 38.97
CA LEU A 125 -0.05 -27.34 38.50
C LEU A 125 0.05 -27.23 36.97
N THR A 126 1.17 -27.64 36.38
CA THR A 126 1.35 -27.66 34.93
C THR A 126 0.31 -28.58 34.29
N LEU A 127 0.13 -29.82 34.79
CA LEU A 127 -0.87 -30.77 34.31
C LEU A 127 -2.29 -30.21 34.36
N THR A 128 -2.70 -29.63 35.49
CA THR A 128 -4.04 -29.03 35.64
C THR A 128 -4.27 -27.81 34.75
N ARG A 129 -3.20 -27.11 34.34
CA ARG A 129 -3.27 -25.91 33.48
C ARG A 129 -2.78 -26.15 32.05
N THR A 130 -2.54 -27.40 31.66
CA THR A 130 -2.03 -27.77 30.32
C THR A 130 -2.86 -27.20 29.19
N ALA A 131 -4.20 -27.30 29.26
CA ALA A 131 -5.09 -26.78 28.23
C ALA A 131 -4.92 -25.25 28.03
N GLN A 132 -4.86 -24.49 29.12
CA GLN A 132 -4.68 -23.04 29.07
C GLN A 132 -3.29 -22.64 28.56
N LEU A 133 -2.26 -23.43 28.87
CA LEU A 133 -0.92 -23.23 28.31
C LEU A 133 -0.90 -23.52 26.81
N LEU A 134 -1.62 -24.55 26.36
CA LEU A 134 -1.73 -24.90 24.96
C LEU A 134 -2.43 -23.79 24.17
N GLU A 135 -3.54 -23.25 24.65
CA GLU A 135 -4.24 -22.12 24.03
C GLU A 135 -3.30 -20.93 23.77
N VAL A 136 -2.41 -20.62 24.73
CA VAL A 136 -1.43 -19.53 24.57
C VAL A 136 -0.35 -19.87 23.54
N LEU A 137 0.08 -21.13 23.49
CA LEU A 137 1.07 -21.61 22.51
C LEU A 137 0.49 -21.72 21.09
N GLU A 138 -0.82 -21.85 20.95
CA GLU A 138 -1.52 -21.92 19.67
C GLU A 138 -1.83 -20.53 19.07
N ILE A 139 -1.64 -19.44 19.83
CA ILE A 139 -1.89 -18.06 19.35
C ILE A 139 -1.20 -17.75 18.00
N PRO A 140 0.07 -18.10 17.76
CA PRO A 140 0.71 -17.87 16.46
C PRO A 140 0.02 -18.62 15.32
N GLN A 141 -0.44 -19.85 15.56
CA GLN A 141 -1.16 -20.64 14.56
C GLN A 141 -2.54 -20.03 14.26
N LEU A 142 -3.21 -19.53 15.29
CA LEU A 142 -4.48 -18.81 15.15
C LEU A 142 -4.30 -17.52 14.33
N MET A 143 -3.24 -16.76 14.59
CA MET A 143 -2.87 -15.57 13.81
C MET A 143 -2.70 -15.91 12.33
N ASP A 144 -1.98 -16.99 12.02
CA ASP A 144 -1.78 -17.43 10.64
C ASP A 144 -3.09 -17.87 9.97
N SER A 145 -4.02 -18.49 10.71
CA SER A 145 -5.35 -18.82 10.19
C SER A 145 -6.15 -17.57 9.87
N PHE A 146 -6.24 -16.61 10.80
CA PHE A 146 -6.97 -15.36 10.59
C PHE A 146 -6.47 -14.60 9.35
N ILE A 147 -5.15 -14.55 9.12
CA ILE A 147 -4.57 -13.89 7.95
C ILE A 147 -4.91 -14.64 6.65
N LYS A 148 -4.91 -15.98 6.67
CA LYS A 148 -5.29 -16.80 5.50
C LYS A 148 -6.76 -16.68 5.16
N ASP A 149 -7.62 -16.64 6.17
CA ASP A 149 -9.07 -16.54 6.04
C ASP A 149 -9.54 -15.10 5.75
N GLY A 150 -8.64 -14.11 5.82
CA GLY A 150 -8.94 -12.70 5.56
C GLY A 150 -9.64 -11.98 6.72
N LEU A 151 -9.66 -12.58 7.91
CA LEU A 151 -10.20 -12.05 9.16
C LEU A 151 -9.19 -11.08 9.80
N TYR A 152 -8.93 -9.96 9.12
CA TYR A 152 -7.89 -9.02 9.54
C TYR A 152 -8.22 -8.26 10.83
N GLU A 153 -9.50 -8.07 11.15
CA GLU A 153 -9.91 -7.45 12.41
C GLU A 153 -9.49 -8.29 13.62
N ASP A 154 -9.82 -9.58 13.60
CA ASP A 154 -9.44 -10.53 14.65
C ASP A 154 -7.92 -10.65 14.77
N ALA A 155 -7.20 -10.63 13.63
CA ALA A 155 -5.74 -10.60 13.61
C ALA A 155 -5.15 -9.33 14.28
N LEU A 156 -5.74 -8.16 14.03
CA LEU A 156 -5.31 -6.90 14.67
C LEU A 156 -5.53 -6.94 16.19
N GLU A 157 -6.69 -7.44 16.63
CA GLU A 157 -7.01 -7.59 18.05
C GLU A 157 -6.07 -8.59 18.75
N LEU A 158 -5.80 -9.72 18.11
CA LEU A 158 -4.89 -10.75 18.62
C LEU A 158 -3.45 -10.22 18.77
N ALA A 159 -2.98 -9.44 17.80
CA ALA A 159 -1.67 -8.79 17.87
C ALA A 159 -1.60 -7.79 19.05
N ALA A 160 -2.64 -6.98 19.24
CA ALA A 160 -2.72 -6.05 20.36
C ALA A 160 -2.76 -6.78 21.71
N TYR A 161 -3.49 -7.90 21.78
CA TYR A 161 -3.52 -8.76 22.96
C TYR A 161 -2.13 -9.29 23.33
N VAL A 162 -1.39 -9.85 22.38
CA VAL A 162 -0.05 -10.41 22.66
C VAL A 162 0.97 -9.32 22.99
N ARG A 163 0.93 -8.17 22.31
CA ARG A 163 1.80 -7.03 22.66
C ARG A 163 1.56 -6.57 24.10
N ARG A 164 0.29 -6.48 24.52
CA ARG A 164 -0.08 -6.15 25.91
C ARG A 164 0.34 -7.23 26.90
N LEU A 165 0.25 -8.50 26.52
CA LEU A 165 0.64 -9.65 27.34
C LEU A 165 2.16 -9.68 27.58
N TYR A 166 2.96 -9.46 26.53
CA TYR A 166 4.41 -9.32 26.65
C TYR A 166 4.80 -8.09 27.48
N ALA A 167 4.13 -6.94 27.28
CA ALA A 167 4.40 -5.72 28.05
C ALA A 167 4.16 -5.89 29.56
N LYS A 168 3.17 -6.71 29.96
CA LYS A 168 2.89 -7.02 31.36
C LYS A 168 3.89 -8.00 31.98
N HIS A 169 4.41 -8.93 31.18
CA HIS A 169 5.29 -10.01 31.64
C HIS A 169 6.51 -10.19 30.73
N PRO A 170 7.45 -9.22 30.71
CA PRO A 170 8.61 -9.25 29.82
C PRO A 170 9.65 -10.33 30.20
N ASP A 171 9.62 -10.80 31.44
CA ASP A 171 10.58 -11.77 31.99
C ASP A 171 10.39 -13.19 31.42
N ILE A 172 9.22 -13.47 30.82
CA ILE A 172 8.85 -14.80 30.33
C ILE A 172 9.30 -14.97 28.87
N LEU A 173 10.29 -15.84 28.64
CA LEU A 173 10.87 -16.08 27.31
C LEU A 173 9.84 -16.59 26.27
N ILE A 174 8.85 -17.37 26.70
CA ILE A 174 7.82 -17.91 25.80
C ILE A 174 7.02 -16.76 25.16
N PHE A 175 6.66 -15.73 25.92
CA PHE A 175 5.92 -14.58 25.40
C PHE A 175 6.76 -13.74 24.43
N LYS A 176 8.07 -13.66 24.66
CA LYS A 176 9.01 -13.05 23.69
C LYS A 176 9.02 -13.81 22.37
N ASN A 177 9.03 -15.14 22.41
CA ASN A 177 9.01 -15.99 21.20
C ASN A 177 7.69 -15.85 20.44
N ILE A 178 6.55 -15.92 21.13
CA ILE A 178 5.21 -15.71 20.54
C ILE A 178 5.11 -14.33 19.88
N LEU A 179 5.58 -13.28 20.56
CA LEU A 179 5.61 -11.93 19.97
C LEU A 179 6.48 -11.88 18.70
N GLY A 180 7.62 -12.57 18.70
CA GLY A 180 8.50 -12.71 17.54
C GLY A 180 7.82 -13.38 16.34
N GLU A 181 7.05 -14.45 16.58
CA GLU A 181 6.29 -15.13 15.53
C GLU A 181 5.14 -14.27 15.01
N ILE A 182 4.38 -13.62 15.89
CA ILE A 182 3.30 -12.69 15.49
C ILE A 182 3.85 -11.54 14.66
N ASN A 183 5.02 -10.99 14.99
CA ASN A 183 5.64 -9.94 14.19
C ASN A 183 6.02 -10.42 12.78
N LYS A 184 6.34 -11.71 12.58
CA LYS A 184 6.55 -12.28 11.25
C LYS A 184 5.22 -12.36 10.49
N SER A 185 4.17 -12.89 11.11
CA SER A 185 2.83 -12.97 10.51
C SER A 185 2.25 -11.58 10.21
N TRP A 186 2.57 -10.58 11.04
CA TRP A 186 2.22 -9.18 10.83
C TRP A 186 2.78 -8.62 9.52
N LEU A 187 4.04 -8.93 9.19
CA LEU A 187 4.65 -8.53 7.92
C LEU A 187 4.03 -9.26 6.72
N ILE A 188 3.57 -10.50 6.89
CA ILE A 188 2.84 -11.24 5.86
C ILE A 188 1.48 -10.58 5.61
N MET A 189 0.74 -10.24 6.66
CA MET A 189 -0.52 -9.51 6.57
C MET A 189 -0.35 -8.18 5.84
N LEU A 190 0.70 -7.42 6.17
CA LEU A 190 1.04 -6.17 5.50
C LEU A 190 1.20 -6.36 3.97
N HIS A 191 1.96 -7.38 3.56
CA HIS A 191 2.14 -7.68 2.14
C HIS A 191 0.83 -8.11 1.47
N HIS A 192 -0.01 -8.89 2.16
CA HIS A 192 -1.31 -9.30 1.63
C HIS A 192 -2.23 -8.10 1.41
N LEU A 193 -2.34 -7.19 2.39
CA LEU A 193 -3.14 -5.97 2.27
C LEU A 193 -2.63 -5.06 1.15
N LEU A 194 -1.32 -4.83 1.05
CA LEU A 194 -0.72 -4.04 -0.03
C LEU A 194 -0.90 -4.68 -1.41
N LYS A 195 -0.92 -6.02 -1.48
CA LYS A 195 -1.20 -6.74 -2.73
C LYS A 195 -2.66 -6.57 -3.13
N GLN A 196 -3.60 -6.67 -2.19
CA GLN A 196 -5.03 -6.41 -2.47
C GLN A 196 -5.24 -5.00 -3.03
N LEU A 197 -4.53 -3.98 -2.53
CA LEU A 197 -4.59 -2.61 -3.09
C LEU A 197 -4.15 -2.49 -4.57
N LYS A 198 -3.46 -3.49 -5.12
CA LYS A 198 -3.07 -3.54 -6.55
C LYS A 198 -4.11 -4.23 -7.43
N GLU A 199 -5.24 -4.64 -6.86
CA GLU A 199 -6.34 -5.26 -7.58
C GLU A 199 -7.49 -4.28 -7.79
N ASP A 200 -8.44 -4.66 -8.64
CA ASP A 200 -9.66 -3.88 -8.85
C ASP A 200 -10.54 -3.98 -7.60
N LEU A 201 -10.86 -2.83 -7.00
CA LEU A 201 -11.48 -2.76 -5.69
C LEU A 201 -12.53 -1.65 -5.62
N GLN A 202 -13.63 -1.98 -4.93
CA GLN A 202 -14.65 -1.01 -4.55
C GLN A 202 -14.16 -0.07 -3.45
N LEU A 203 -14.73 1.14 -3.41
CA LEU A 203 -14.39 2.17 -2.43
C LEU A 203 -14.48 1.67 -0.97
N SER A 204 -15.55 0.93 -0.64
CA SER A 204 -15.77 0.34 0.69
C SER A 204 -14.62 -0.55 1.13
N ARG A 205 -14.11 -1.39 0.22
CA ARG A 205 -12.99 -2.29 0.50
C ARG A 205 -11.66 -1.54 0.59
N CYS A 206 -11.45 -0.50 -0.22
CA CYS A 206 -10.28 0.38 -0.09
C CYS A 206 -10.22 1.05 1.29
N LEU A 207 -11.35 1.58 1.76
CA LEU A 207 -11.46 2.19 3.09
C LEU A 207 -11.13 1.19 4.20
N GLN A 208 -11.65 -0.05 4.12
CA GLN A 208 -11.32 -1.11 5.08
C GLN A 208 -9.82 -1.43 5.09
N ILE A 209 -9.22 -1.66 3.92
CA ILE A 209 -7.80 -2.02 3.84
C ILE A 209 -6.91 -0.88 4.37
N VAL A 210 -7.19 0.37 4.00
CA VAL A 210 -6.42 1.50 4.51
C VAL A 210 -6.64 1.71 6.00
N SER A 211 -7.84 1.48 6.52
CA SER A 211 -8.12 1.47 7.96
C SER A 211 -7.28 0.43 8.71
N TYR A 212 -7.19 -0.80 8.18
CA TYR A 212 -6.32 -1.84 8.74
C TYR A 212 -4.85 -1.40 8.71
N LEU A 213 -4.35 -0.90 7.59
CA LEU A 213 -2.98 -0.40 7.46
C LEU A 213 -2.66 0.74 8.43
N ARG A 214 -3.62 1.64 8.68
CA ARG A 214 -3.48 2.73 9.66
C ARG A 214 -3.40 2.17 11.09
N ARG A 215 -4.25 1.21 11.45
CA ARG A 215 -4.22 0.50 12.75
C ARG A 215 -2.99 -0.40 12.92
N MET A 216 -2.33 -0.77 11.83
CA MET A 216 -1.07 -1.50 11.92
C MET A 216 0.09 -0.60 12.41
N GLU A 217 -0.06 0.73 12.31
CA GLU A 217 0.93 1.72 12.76
C GLU A 217 2.34 1.53 12.14
N VAL A 218 2.40 0.95 10.93
CA VAL A 218 3.66 0.71 10.20
C VAL A 218 4.09 1.92 9.36
N PHE A 219 3.12 2.75 8.95
CA PHE A 219 3.34 3.89 8.08
C PHE A 219 2.89 5.18 8.75
N THR A 220 3.63 6.26 8.49
CA THR A 220 3.12 7.63 8.67
C THR A 220 2.01 7.92 7.67
N GLU A 221 1.19 8.94 7.90
CA GLU A 221 0.09 9.27 6.98
C GLU A 221 0.60 9.63 5.56
N ALA A 222 1.73 10.34 5.46
CA ALA A 222 2.37 10.63 4.19
C ALA A 222 2.89 9.36 3.47
N GLU A 223 3.49 8.42 4.19
CA GLU A 223 3.92 7.14 3.62
C GLU A 223 2.73 6.27 3.19
N LEU A 224 1.64 6.28 3.95
CA LEU A 224 0.41 5.56 3.63
C LEU A 224 -0.23 6.10 2.34
N ARG A 225 -0.29 7.43 2.17
CA ARG A 225 -0.70 8.08 0.91
C ARG A 225 0.16 7.63 -0.26
N LEU A 226 1.48 7.66 -0.09
CA LEU A 226 2.41 7.25 -1.15
C LEU A 226 2.24 5.76 -1.49
N LYS A 227 2.13 4.88 -0.50
CA LYS A 227 1.93 3.44 -0.70
C LYS A 227 0.60 3.14 -1.38
N PHE A 228 -0.47 3.86 -1.01
CA PHE A 228 -1.75 3.75 -1.67
C PHE A 228 -1.65 4.13 -3.16
N LEU A 229 -1.07 5.30 -3.46
CA LEU A 229 -0.90 5.77 -4.84
C LEU A 229 0.00 4.83 -5.66
N GLN A 230 1.10 4.33 -5.08
CA GLN A 230 1.97 3.33 -5.73
C GLN A 230 1.23 2.03 -6.06
N ALA A 231 0.40 1.54 -5.15
CA ALA A 231 -0.38 0.32 -5.38
C ALA A 231 -1.43 0.53 -6.48
N ARG A 232 -2.14 1.67 -6.45
CA ARG A 232 -3.15 2.03 -7.45
C ARG A 232 -2.55 2.33 -8.81
N GLU A 233 -1.36 2.92 -8.85
CA GLU A 233 -0.61 3.13 -10.08
C GLU A 233 -0.18 1.80 -10.71
N ALA A 234 0.32 0.85 -9.91
CA ALA A 234 0.67 -0.48 -10.42
C ALA A 234 -0.53 -1.18 -11.04
N TRP A 235 -1.70 -1.07 -10.42
CA TRP A 235 -2.96 -1.56 -10.98
C TRP A 235 -3.34 -0.86 -12.28
N LEU A 236 -3.31 0.48 -12.32
CA LEU A 236 -3.60 1.26 -13.52
C LEU A 236 -2.67 0.87 -14.69
N LYS A 237 -1.37 0.74 -14.43
CA LYS A 237 -0.39 0.29 -15.43
C LYS A 237 -0.71 -1.12 -15.95
N GLN A 238 -1.16 -2.02 -15.09
CA GLN A 238 -1.60 -3.36 -15.51
C GLN A 238 -2.88 -3.32 -16.36
N CYS A 239 -3.80 -2.39 -16.10
CA CYS A 239 -4.97 -2.17 -16.94
C CYS A 239 -4.57 -1.63 -18.33
N LEU A 240 -3.66 -0.68 -18.39
CA LEU A 240 -3.17 -0.08 -19.63
C LEU A 240 -2.34 -1.06 -20.46
N SER A 241 -1.52 -1.91 -19.83
CA SER A 241 -0.70 -2.91 -20.53
C SER A 241 -1.52 -4.01 -21.23
N LYS A 242 -2.82 -4.12 -20.95
CA LYS A 242 -3.73 -5.07 -21.60
C LYS A 242 -4.30 -4.51 -22.93
N ILE A 243 -4.11 -3.23 -23.21
CA ILE A 243 -4.62 -2.60 -24.43
C ILE A 243 -3.74 -3.03 -25.60
N VAL A 244 -4.38 -3.51 -26.67
CA VAL A 244 -3.68 -3.99 -27.87
C VAL A 244 -3.33 -2.80 -28.76
N ASP A 245 -2.07 -2.71 -29.19
CA ASP A 245 -1.51 -1.60 -29.97
C ASP A 245 -1.51 -1.88 -31.50
N THR A 246 -2.52 -2.61 -32.01
CA THR A 246 -2.60 -2.99 -33.44
C THR A 246 -3.11 -1.86 -34.34
N ASN A 247 -4.00 -1.02 -33.82
CA ASN A 247 -4.58 0.10 -34.53
C ASN A 247 -4.55 1.33 -33.62
N ALA A 248 -3.89 2.41 -34.08
CA ALA A 248 -3.74 3.65 -33.33
C ALA A 248 -5.08 4.24 -32.89
N MET A 249 -6.11 4.24 -33.75
CA MET A 249 -7.44 4.75 -33.41
C MET A 249 -8.08 3.94 -32.27
N HIS A 250 -7.99 2.61 -32.33
CA HIS A 250 -8.53 1.74 -31.28
C HIS A 250 -7.74 1.89 -29.98
N HIS A 251 -6.40 1.93 -30.07
CA HIS A 251 -5.51 2.09 -28.94
C HIS A 251 -5.77 3.41 -28.21
N ILE A 252 -5.87 4.54 -28.92
CA ILE A 252 -6.19 5.85 -28.34
C ILE A 252 -7.55 5.83 -27.64
N ASN A 253 -8.61 5.42 -28.34
CA ASN A 253 -9.96 5.42 -27.78
C ASN A 253 -10.03 4.58 -26.50
N LYS A 254 -9.43 3.39 -26.52
CA LYS A 254 -9.42 2.52 -25.33
C LYS A 254 -8.54 3.09 -24.23
N THR A 255 -7.42 3.72 -24.56
CA THR A 255 -6.55 4.38 -23.58
C THR A 255 -7.25 5.55 -22.91
N ILE A 256 -7.98 6.38 -23.67
CA ILE A 256 -8.81 7.48 -23.13
C ILE A 256 -9.85 6.92 -22.16
N GLU A 257 -10.61 5.90 -22.57
CA GLU A 257 -11.67 5.30 -21.76
C GLU A 257 -11.13 4.70 -20.45
N VAL A 258 -10.12 3.83 -20.56
CA VAL A 258 -9.53 3.12 -19.42
C VAL A 258 -8.84 4.10 -18.47
N THR A 259 -8.07 5.05 -18.99
CA THR A 259 -7.40 6.06 -18.16
C THR A 259 -8.42 6.92 -17.44
N ARG A 260 -9.43 7.45 -18.15
CA ARG A 260 -10.46 8.31 -17.55
C ARG A 260 -11.20 7.63 -16.43
N VAL A 261 -11.71 6.42 -16.65
CA VAL A 261 -12.52 5.69 -15.66
C VAL A 261 -11.66 5.31 -14.45
N ASN A 262 -10.50 4.69 -14.69
CA ASN A 262 -9.68 4.18 -13.59
C ASN A 262 -9.00 5.30 -12.81
N LEU A 263 -8.52 6.34 -13.47
CA LEU A 263 -7.93 7.48 -12.78
C LEU A 263 -8.98 8.23 -11.96
N PHE A 264 -10.22 8.37 -12.46
CA PHE A 264 -11.32 8.98 -11.70
C PHE A 264 -11.68 8.14 -10.46
N ASN A 265 -11.70 6.81 -10.59
CA ASN A 265 -11.90 5.91 -9.45
C ASN A 265 -10.79 6.07 -8.41
N ILE A 266 -9.52 6.09 -8.82
CA ILE A 266 -8.39 6.26 -7.89
C ILE A 266 -8.46 7.60 -7.18
N ILE A 267 -8.77 8.68 -7.91
CA ILE A 267 -8.96 10.03 -7.37
C ILE A 267 -10.07 10.06 -6.33
N THR A 268 -11.23 9.47 -6.67
CA THR A 268 -12.39 9.43 -5.77
C THR A 268 -12.08 8.63 -4.51
N GLN A 269 -11.41 7.49 -4.66
CA GLN A 269 -10.95 6.68 -3.53
C GLN A 269 -9.95 7.43 -2.66
N TYR A 270 -8.97 8.09 -3.27
CA TYR A 270 -7.97 8.85 -2.55
C TYR A 270 -8.61 9.97 -1.72
N LYS A 271 -9.45 10.79 -2.34
CA LYS A 271 -10.16 11.89 -1.65
C LYS A 271 -11.02 11.40 -0.49
N ALA A 272 -11.74 10.30 -0.68
CA ALA A 272 -12.58 9.71 0.37
C ALA A 272 -11.77 9.13 1.55
N ILE A 273 -10.54 8.66 1.31
CA ILE A 273 -9.70 8.03 2.33
C ILE A 273 -8.88 9.06 3.13
N PHE A 274 -8.36 10.09 2.44
CA PHE A 274 -7.39 11.03 3.00
C PHE A 274 -7.94 12.44 3.26
N ASN A 275 -9.19 12.72 2.86
CA ASN A 275 -9.95 13.95 3.13
C ASN A 275 -9.13 15.25 3.07
N ASP A 276 -8.61 15.57 1.89
CA ASP A 276 -7.73 16.74 1.68
C ASP A 276 -8.49 18.08 1.59
N ASP A 277 -9.82 18.07 1.59
CA ASP A 277 -10.67 19.26 1.48
C ASP A 277 -10.87 19.99 2.83
N ASP A 278 -10.46 19.37 3.95
CA ASP A 278 -10.27 20.08 5.22
C ASP A 278 -8.97 20.87 5.15
N HIS A 279 -9.05 22.11 4.65
CA HIS A 279 -8.09 23.15 5.00
C HIS A 279 -7.86 23.04 6.51
N GLY A 280 -6.65 22.60 6.88
CA GLY A 280 -6.34 22.05 8.18
C GLY A 280 -7.17 22.66 9.30
N SER A 281 -7.91 21.82 10.02
CA SER A 281 -8.44 22.18 11.33
C SER A 281 -7.39 23.03 12.03
N VAL A 282 -7.76 24.27 12.33
CA VAL A 282 -6.93 25.36 12.87
C VAL A 282 -6.28 24.99 14.22
N LEU A 283 -6.44 23.74 14.66
CA LEU A 283 -5.97 23.14 15.89
C LEU A 283 -4.90 22.05 15.69
N SER A 284 -4.54 21.69 14.45
CA SER A 284 -3.40 20.77 14.23
C SER A 284 -2.09 21.55 14.20
N ASN A 285 -1.24 21.25 15.19
CA ASN A 285 0.03 21.90 15.47
C ASN A 285 0.88 22.18 14.23
N LYS A 286 1.46 23.39 14.21
CA LYS A 286 2.43 23.94 13.24
C LYS A 286 3.78 23.18 13.17
N GLN A 287 3.77 21.84 13.05
CA GLN A 287 4.99 21.03 13.06
C GLN A 287 5.15 20.03 11.90
N GLN A 288 4.31 20.08 10.85
CA GLN A 288 4.60 19.34 9.60
C GLN A 288 4.70 20.29 8.40
N ASN A 289 5.93 20.58 7.98
CA ASN A 289 6.31 21.42 6.84
C ASN A 289 6.03 20.79 5.46
N ILE A 290 5.29 19.68 5.38
CA ILE A 290 5.02 18.96 4.13
C ILE A 290 3.55 19.15 3.79
N ASN A 291 3.26 19.87 2.72
CA ASN A 291 1.92 19.91 2.16
C ASN A 291 1.62 18.54 1.54
N GLU A 292 0.93 17.69 2.30
CA GLU A 292 0.64 16.30 1.93
C GLU A 292 -0.18 16.21 0.62
N ASN A 293 -0.95 17.25 0.31
CA ASN A 293 -1.73 17.36 -0.93
C ASN A 293 -0.82 17.44 -2.18
N VAL A 294 0.42 17.90 -2.04
CA VAL A 294 1.38 17.96 -3.15
C VAL A 294 1.70 16.56 -3.67
N ILE A 295 1.70 15.53 -2.80
CA ILE A 295 1.95 14.15 -3.20
C ILE A 295 0.88 13.71 -4.21
N PHE A 296 -0.38 14.01 -3.93
CA PHE A 296 -1.51 13.67 -4.80
C PHE A 296 -1.48 14.43 -6.12
N PHE A 297 -1.37 15.77 -6.08
CA PHE A 297 -1.39 16.58 -7.30
C PHE A 297 -0.15 16.33 -8.17
N SER A 298 1.02 16.09 -7.58
CA SER A 298 2.20 15.67 -8.33
C SER A 298 1.96 14.33 -9.01
N TRP A 299 1.42 13.35 -8.28
CA TRP A 299 1.11 12.03 -8.84
C TRP A 299 0.11 12.12 -10.00
N ILE A 300 -0.98 12.86 -9.86
CA ILE A 300 -1.96 13.08 -10.94
C ILE A 300 -1.29 13.72 -12.14
N ARG A 301 -0.52 14.79 -11.94
CA ARG A 301 0.17 15.50 -13.03
C ARG A 301 1.06 14.54 -13.80
N ASP A 302 1.79 13.67 -13.11
CA ASP A 302 2.67 12.69 -13.75
C ASP A 302 1.86 11.64 -14.53
N ARG A 303 0.68 11.19 -14.01
CA ARG A 303 -0.23 10.30 -14.75
C ARG A 303 -0.79 10.96 -16.01
N ILE A 304 -1.19 12.22 -15.93
CA ILE A 304 -1.67 12.99 -17.08
C ILE A 304 -0.53 13.19 -18.08
N GLY A 305 0.69 13.45 -17.63
CA GLY A 305 1.88 13.51 -18.49
C GLY A 305 2.12 12.23 -19.29
N GLU A 306 2.03 11.06 -18.63
CA GLU A 306 2.14 9.75 -19.31
C GLU A 306 1.01 9.54 -20.34
N PHE A 307 -0.21 9.95 -20.03
CA PHE A 307 -1.33 9.91 -20.97
C PHE A 307 -1.10 10.83 -22.18
N LEU A 308 -0.66 12.07 -21.97
CA LEU A 308 -0.40 13.03 -23.04
C LEU A 308 0.73 12.56 -23.96
N ALA A 309 1.78 11.94 -23.41
CA ALA A 309 2.86 11.36 -24.21
C ALA A 309 2.37 10.20 -25.08
N THR A 310 1.53 9.32 -24.53
CA THR A 310 0.89 8.23 -25.29
C THR A 310 -0.02 8.80 -26.39
N LEU A 311 -0.82 9.82 -26.06
CA LEU A 311 -1.71 10.50 -27.02
C LEU A 311 -0.93 11.13 -28.19
N GLU A 312 0.17 11.85 -27.92
CA GLU A 312 1.03 12.42 -28.97
C GLU A 312 1.66 11.34 -29.84
N CYS A 313 2.13 10.24 -29.24
CA CYS A 313 2.71 9.10 -29.97
C CYS A 313 1.71 8.48 -30.96
N ASP A 314 0.48 8.21 -30.50
CA ASP A 314 -0.50 7.56 -31.37
C ASP A 314 -1.12 8.51 -32.39
N LEU A 315 -1.27 9.80 -32.09
CA LEU A 315 -1.73 10.80 -33.06
C LEU A 315 -0.72 11.04 -34.18
N ASN A 316 0.56 10.75 -33.96
CA ASN A 316 1.58 10.77 -35.01
C ASN A 316 1.49 9.55 -35.95
N LYS A 317 0.74 8.51 -35.58
CA LYS A 317 0.44 7.36 -36.46
C LYS A 317 -0.76 7.72 -37.37
N GLU A 318 -1.18 6.77 -38.21
CA GLU A 318 -2.37 6.96 -39.06
C GLU A 318 -3.66 6.84 -38.26
N VAL A 319 -4.39 7.95 -38.14
CA VAL A 319 -5.66 8.05 -37.43
C VAL A 319 -6.73 8.57 -38.38
N THR A 320 -7.93 7.99 -38.30
CA THR A 320 -9.03 8.26 -39.24
C THR A 320 -9.83 9.51 -38.90
N SER A 321 -10.08 9.80 -37.61
CA SER A 321 -10.81 10.99 -37.18
C SER A 321 -10.17 11.63 -35.95
N ILE A 322 -9.45 12.74 -36.18
CA ILE A 322 -8.83 13.54 -35.12
C ILE A 322 -9.91 14.32 -34.33
N GLU A 323 -10.98 14.76 -35.00
CA GLU A 323 -12.10 15.49 -34.39
C GLU A 323 -12.80 14.66 -33.30
N SER A 324 -13.08 13.38 -33.59
CA SER A 324 -13.73 12.49 -32.63
C SER A 324 -12.86 12.28 -31.38
N ILE A 325 -11.55 12.06 -31.58
CA ILE A 325 -10.60 11.90 -30.47
C ILE A 325 -10.49 13.21 -29.67
N LEU A 326 -10.41 14.37 -30.34
CA LEU A 326 -10.38 15.66 -29.69
C LEU A 326 -11.61 15.85 -28.80
N GLY A 327 -12.82 15.53 -29.30
CA GLY A 327 -14.05 15.58 -28.52
C GLY A 327 -13.99 14.72 -27.26
N GLN A 328 -13.53 13.47 -27.38
CA GLN A 328 -13.37 12.56 -26.23
C GLN A 328 -12.32 13.06 -25.23
N CYS A 329 -11.18 13.56 -25.71
CA CYS A 329 -10.12 14.13 -24.89
C CYS A 329 -10.58 15.40 -24.17
N MET A 330 -11.33 16.27 -24.83
CA MET A 330 -11.91 17.48 -24.22
C MET A 330 -12.93 17.12 -23.15
N TYR A 331 -13.78 16.12 -23.39
CA TYR A 331 -14.69 15.59 -22.37
C TYR A 331 -13.93 14.99 -21.18
N PHE A 332 -12.86 14.23 -21.44
CA PHE A 332 -12.00 13.68 -20.40
C PHE A 332 -11.40 14.82 -19.54
N GLY A 333 -10.76 15.82 -20.15
CA GLY A 333 -10.22 16.98 -19.43
C GLY A 333 -11.29 17.75 -18.66
N LEU A 334 -12.47 17.97 -19.24
CA LEU A 334 -13.60 18.62 -18.57
C LEU A 334 -14.08 17.82 -17.36
N SER A 335 -14.18 16.49 -17.45
CA SER A 335 -14.62 15.66 -16.34
C SER A 335 -13.68 15.73 -15.12
N PHE A 336 -12.41 16.04 -15.34
CA PHE A 336 -11.39 16.18 -14.30
C PHE A 336 -11.25 17.61 -13.78
N SER A 337 -11.81 18.62 -14.48
CA SER A 337 -11.88 20.00 -13.97
C SER A 337 -12.61 20.09 -12.62
N ARG A 338 -13.63 19.25 -12.41
CA ARG A 338 -14.38 19.14 -11.13
C ARG A 338 -13.52 18.68 -9.96
N VAL A 339 -12.42 17.99 -10.26
CA VAL A 339 -11.47 17.48 -9.27
C VAL A 339 -10.22 18.38 -9.18
N GLY A 340 -10.25 19.55 -9.83
CA GLY A 340 -9.13 20.50 -9.84
C GLY A 340 -7.99 20.13 -10.78
N CYS A 341 -8.21 19.23 -11.75
CA CYS A 341 -7.20 18.80 -12.72
C CYS A 341 -7.71 19.03 -14.15
N ASP A 342 -7.71 20.28 -14.61
CA ASP A 342 -7.99 20.60 -16.02
C ASP A 342 -6.71 20.61 -16.84
N PHE A 343 -6.58 19.66 -17.78
CA PHE A 343 -5.42 19.51 -18.66
C PHE A 343 -5.74 19.79 -20.13
N ARG A 344 -6.92 20.38 -20.43
CA ARG A 344 -7.31 20.71 -21.82
C ARG A 344 -6.32 21.64 -22.50
N GLY A 345 -5.77 22.62 -21.77
CA GLY A 345 -4.73 23.52 -22.27
C GLY A 345 -3.48 22.78 -22.77
N SER A 346 -3.09 21.69 -22.10
CA SER A 346 -1.91 20.88 -22.48
C SER A 346 -2.15 20.00 -23.71
N MET A 347 -3.41 19.70 -24.04
CA MET A 347 -3.77 18.91 -25.22
C MET A 347 -3.73 19.73 -26.52
N VAL A 348 -4.00 21.03 -26.46
CA VAL A 348 -4.10 21.90 -27.64
C VAL A 348 -2.85 21.84 -28.54
N PRO A 349 -1.61 21.96 -28.03
CA PRO A 349 -0.41 21.88 -28.88
C PRO A 349 -0.25 20.53 -29.57
N ILE A 350 -0.65 19.42 -28.91
CA ILE A 350 -0.56 18.06 -29.46
C ILE A 350 -1.50 17.92 -30.67
N PHE A 351 -2.74 18.36 -30.53
CA PHE A 351 -3.71 18.32 -31.62
C PHE A 351 -3.35 19.29 -32.76
N ASN A 352 -2.85 20.49 -32.47
CA ASN A 352 -2.37 21.41 -33.50
C ASN A 352 -1.28 20.76 -34.37
N LYS A 353 -0.29 20.10 -33.75
CA LYS A 353 0.76 19.37 -34.47
C LYS A 353 0.18 18.21 -35.30
N ALA A 354 -0.72 17.41 -34.73
CA ALA A 354 -1.30 16.24 -35.39
C ALA A 354 -2.14 16.64 -36.63
N VAL A 355 -3.02 17.65 -36.49
CA VAL A 355 -3.83 18.18 -37.59
C VAL A 355 -2.93 18.72 -38.70
N LEU A 356 -1.93 19.55 -38.35
CA LEU A 356 -1.01 20.12 -39.31
C LEU A 356 -0.17 19.05 -40.02
N HIS A 357 0.33 18.05 -39.29
CA HIS A 357 1.09 16.94 -39.85
C HIS A 357 0.26 16.16 -40.87
N ASN A 358 -0.98 15.80 -40.53
CA ASN A 358 -1.86 15.07 -41.44
C ASN A 358 -2.19 15.89 -42.70
N PHE A 359 -2.49 17.19 -42.53
CA PHE A 359 -2.73 18.10 -43.65
C PHE A 359 -1.52 18.20 -44.58
N ARG A 360 -0.32 18.48 -44.04
CA ARG A 360 0.94 18.54 -44.81
C ARG A 360 1.20 17.26 -45.59
N ARG A 361 0.99 16.11 -44.96
CA ARG A 361 1.17 14.80 -45.59
C ARG A 361 0.23 14.58 -46.78
N ARG A 362 -1.05 14.97 -46.65
CA ARG A 362 -2.03 14.85 -47.74
C ARG A 362 -1.73 15.79 -48.91
N ILE A 363 -1.39 17.04 -48.62
CA ILE A 363 -1.03 18.03 -49.64
C ILE A 363 0.28 17.66 -50.35
N SER A 364 1.28 17.17 -49.61
CA SER A 364 2.52 16.66 -50.22
C SER A 364 2.24 15.47 -51.13
N LYS A 365 1.39 14.53 -50.70
CA LYS A 365 0.96 13.40 -51.54
C LYS A 365 0.23 13.86 -52.80
N SER A 366 -0.70 14.82 -52.71
CA SER A 366 -1.41 15.34 -53.89
C SER A 366 -0.48 16.03 -54.87
N SER A 367 0.55 16.72 -54.37
CA SER A 367 1.59 17.37 -55.20
C SER A 367 2.43 16.34 -55.95
N LEU A 368 2.84 15.25 -55.28
CA LEU A 368 3.59 14.15 -55.90
C LEU A 368 2.75 13.39 -56.93
N ASP A 369 1.47 13.15 -56.65
CA ASP A 369 0.57 12.48 -57.58
C ASP A 369 0.27 13.37 -58.80
N PHE A 370 0.20 14.70 -58.62
CA PHE A 370 0.17 15.65 -59.73
C PHE A 370 1.40 15.54 -60.62
N GLU A 371 2.61 15.54 -60.07
CA GLU A 371 3.85 15.41 -60.87
C GLU A 371 3.86 14.15 -61.73
N LYS A 372 3.51 12.99 -61.15
CA LYS A 372 3.38 11.73 -61.90
C LYS A 372 2.33 11.79 -63.00
N ASN A 373 1.21 12.46 -62.73
CA ASN A 373 0.15 12.66 -63.70
C ASN A 373 0.59 13.60 -64.82
N MET A 374 1.41 14.60 -64.49
CA MET A 374 1.95 15.59 -65.40
C MET A 374 2.99 14.97 -66.35
N GLU A 375 3.83 14.05 -65.87
CA GLU A 375 4.77 13.28 -66.70
C GLU A 375 4.07 12.44 -67.79
N ARG A 376 2.83 12.00 -67.52
CA ARG A 376 2.00 11.22 -68.46
C ARG A 376 1.09 12.10 -69.31
N PHE A 377 0.95 13.37 -68.95
CA PHE A 377 0.10 14.33 -69.63
C PHE A 377 0.78 14.84 -70.89
N THR A 378 0.04 14.93 -71.99
CA THR A 378 0.54 15.49 -73.25
C THR A 378 -0.57 16.28 -73.94
N LEU A 379 -0.18 17.42 -74.53
CA LEU A 379 -1.02 18.29 -75.35
C LEU A 379 -0.85 18.01 -76.86
N ILE A 380 0.11 17.17 -77.22
CA ILE A 380 0.44 16.84 -78.60
C ILE A 380 -0.63 15.90 -79.18
N ASN A 381 -1.00 16.12 -80.46
CA ASN A 381 -1.96 15.29 -81.22
C ASN A 381 -3.39 15.19 -80.67
N LYS A 382 -3.78 16.07 -79.75
CA LYS A 382 -5.15 16.18 -79.24
C LYS A 382 -5.82 17.45 -79.77
N ASN A 383 -7.03 17.30 -80.32
CA ASN A 383 -7.89 18.45 -80.60
C ASN A 383 -8.57 18.86 -79.29
N HIS A 384 -8.06 19.91 -78.67
CA HIS A 384 -8.70 20.54 -77.52
C HIS A 384 -9.71 21.59 -78.03
N PRO A 385 -11.03 21.29 -78.06
CA PRO A 385 -12.01 22.27 -78.47
C PRO A 385 -11.97 23.47 -77.51
N ASN A 386 -11.98 24.69 -78.07
CA ASN A 386 -12.06 25.91 -77.27
C ASN A 386 -13.48 26.07 -76.72
N VAL A 387 -13.78 25.38 -75.62
CA VAL A 387 -15.07 25.45 -74.93
C VAL A 387 -15.12 26.76 -74.14
N PRO A 388 -16.11 27.64 -74.35
CA PRO A 388 -16.27 28.84 -73.54
C PRO A 388 -16.78 28.46 -72.14
N TRP A 389 -15.90 28.35 -71.16
CA TRP A 389 -16.25 28.07 -69.76
C TRP A 389 -16.80 29.27 -68.99
N LYS A 390 -17.04 30.41 -69.66
CA LYS A 390 -17.65 31.61 -69.06
C LYS A 390 -19.16 31.62 -69.27
N THR A 391 -19.89 30.82 -68.51
CA THR A 391 -21.35 31.01 -68.43
C THR A 391 -21.94 30.54 -67.10
N LYS A 392 -22.68 31.47 -66.48
CA LYS A 392 -23.57 31.36 -65.31
C LYS A 392 -22.89 31.48 -63.95
N ILE A 393 -23.61 32.18 -63.07
CA ILE A 393 -23.32 32.36 -61.64
C ILE A 393 -23.17 30.96 -61.04
N SER A 394 -21.93 30.50 -60.96
CA SER A 394 -21.58 29.22 -60.36
C SER A 394 -21.74 29.36 -58.84
N ASP A 395 -22.37 28.36 -58.23
CA ASP A 395 -22.45 28.24 -56.78
C ASP A 395 -21.05 28.46 -56.20
N PRO A 396 -20.87 29.37 -55.22
CA PRO A 396 -19.56 29.71 -54.73
C PRO A 396 -18.72 28.53 -54.23
N VAL A 397 -19.33 27.38 -53.96
CA VAL A 397 -18.70 26.16 -53.44
C VAL A 397 -18.36 25.13 -54.55
N GLN A 398 -18.74 25.37 -55.81
CA GLN A 398 -18.46 24.43 -56.90
C GLN A 398 -17.05 24.63 -57.50
N PRO A 399 -16.31 23.53 -57.78
CA PRO A 399 -15.02 23.60 -58.46
C PRO A 399 -15.13 24.23 -59.86
N PRO A 400 -14.13 25.00 -60.33
CA PRO A 400 -14.14 25.58 -61.67
C PRO A 400 -14.20 24.51 -62.77
N GLU A 401 -15.21 24.58 -63.63
CA GLU A 401 -15.40 23.62 -64.72
C GLU A 401 -14.29 23.67 -65.78
N SER A 402 -13.59 24.82 -65.90
CA SER A 402 -12.43 25.01 -66.76
C SER A 402 -11.28 24.03 -66.48
N LEU A 403 -11.19 23.51 -65.24
CA LEU A 403 -10.18 22.53 -64.85
C LEU A 403 -10.44 21.14 -65.43
N LEU A 404 -11.68 20.83 -65.84
CA LEU A 404 -12.02 19.52 -66.43
C LEU A 404 -11.31 19.27 -67.75
N GLU A 405 -10.92 20.33 -68.46
CA GLU A 405 -10.11 20.22 -69.68
C GLU A 405 -8.71 19.66 -69.38
N PHE A 406 -8.21 19.86 -68.17
CA PHE A 406 -6.86 19.51 -67.74
C PHE A 406 -6.91 18.58 -66.53
N TYR A 407 -7.08 17.27 -66.77
CA TYR A 407 -7.25 16.28 -65.71
C TYR A 407 -6.19 16.34 -64.58
N PRO A 408 -4.89 16.65 -64.81
CA PRO A 408 -3.94 16.73 -63.71
C PRO A 408 -4.32 17.81 -62.69
N LEU A 409 -4.76 18.99 -63.13
CA LEU A 409 -5.21 20.07 -62.24
C LEU A 409 -6.52 19.73 -61.54
N ALA A 410 -7.46 19.10 -62.24
CA ALA A 410 -8.73 18.66 -61.65
C ALA A 410 -8.51 17.59 -60.55
N GLU A 411 -7.65 16.60 -60.81
CA GLU A 411 -7.35 15.56 -59.83
C GLU A 411 -6.60 16.13 -58.62
N TYR A 412 -5.62 17.01 -58.83
CA TYR A 412 -4.95 17.73 -57.74
C TYR A 412 -5.95 18.50 -56.88
N LEU A 413 -6.85 19.30 -57.49
CA LEU A 413 -7.87 20.04 -56.76
C LEU A 413 -8.77 19.12 -55.94
N ASN A 414 -9.20 17.99 -56.51
CA ASN A 414 -10.03 17.02 -55.78
C ASN A 414 -9.32 16.49 -54.53
N GLN A 415 -8.03 16.17 -54.61
CA GLN A 415 -7.25 15.73 -53.44
C GLN A 415 -7.07 16.83 -52.40
N VAL A 416 -6.87 18.08 -52.83
CA VAL A 416 -6.83 19.25 -51.93
C VAL A 416 -8.19 19.45 -51.24
N LEU A 417 -9.30 19.31 -51.95
CA LEU A 417 -10.65 19.38 -51.38
C LEU A 417 -10.91 18.27 -50.36
N VAL A 418 -10.42 17.05 -50.59
CA VAL A 418 -10.47 15.98 -49.59
C VAL A 418 -9.69 16.37 -48.32
N ALA A 419 -8.49 16.94 -48.46
CA ALA A 419 -7.71 17.43 -47.32
C ALA A 419 -8.41 18.57 -46.57
N PHE A 420 -9.07 19.48 -47.30
CA PHE A 420 -9.89 20.56 -46.72
C PHE A 420 -11.12 20.08 -45.98
N ASN A 421 -11.81 19.06 -46.50
CA ASN A 421 -12.97 18.47 -45.83
C ASN A 421 -12.60 17.85 -44.49
N GLU A 422 -11.43 17.19 -44.40
CA GLU A 422 -10.93 16.66 -43.13
C GLU A 422 -10.47 17.78 -42.18
N LEU A 423 -9.76 18.79 -42.71
CA LEU A 423 -9.30 19.93 -41.91
C LEU A 423 -10.48 20.71 -41.30
N ARG A 424 -11.57 20.89 -42.06
CA ARG A 424 -12.76 21.64 -41.63
C ARG A 424 -13.38 21.07 -40.34
N LEU A 425 -13.31 19.76 -40.12
CA LEU A 425 -13.86 19.13 -38.92
C LEU A 425 -13.10 19.55 -37.64
N CYS A 426 -11.82 19.89 -37.77
CA CYS A 426 -10.98 20.34 -36.68
C CYS A 426 -9.92 21.30 -37.22
N ALA A 427 -10.27 22.59 -37.30
CA ALA A 427 -9.46 23.65 -37.91
C ALA A 427 -8.97 24.67 -36.84
N PRO A 428 -7.86 24.40 -36.12
CA PRO A 428 -7.33 25.35 -35.15
C PRO A 428 -6.85 26.65 -35.81
N VAL A 429 -7.26 27.79 -35.26
CA VAL A 429 -6.79 29.11 -35.75
C VAL A 429 -5.26 29.25 -35.65
N ALA A 430 -4.63 28.59 -34.68
CA ALA A 430 -3.20 28.66 -34.45
C ALA A 430 -2.35 28.10 -35.60
N ILE A 431 -2.89 27.25 -36.47
CA ILE A 431 -2.14 26.61 -37.57
C ILE A 431 -2.39 27.26 -38.94
N VAL A 432 -3.19 28.33 -39.01
CA VAL A 432 -3.53 29.01 -40.27
C VAL A 432 -2.29 29.41 -41.09
N PRO A 433 -1.25 30.08 -40.52
CA PRO A 433 -0.07 30.45 -41.29
C PRO A 433 0.66 29.23 -41.87
N ASP A 434 0.74 28.13 -41.11
CA ASP A 434 1.38 26.89 -41.55
C ASP A 434 0.60 26.17 -42.65
N VAL A 435 -0.74 26.28 -42.63
CA VAL A 435 -1.63 25.75 -43.67
C VAL A 435 -1.47 26.53 -44.97
N ILE A 436 -1.46 27.87 -44.90
CA ILE A 436 -1.22 28.74 -46.08
C ILE A 436 0.13 28.41 -46.71
N LYS A 437 1.20 28.41 -45.90
CA LYS A 437 2.54 28.10 -46.37
C LYS A 437 2.64 26.72 -47.02
N CYS A 438 1.98 25.70 -46.45
CA CYS A 438 1.94 24.37 -47.04
C CYS A 438 1.25 24.35 -48.42
N LEU A 439 0.18 25.13 -48.60
CA LEU A 439 -0.50 25.26 -49.88
C LEU A 439 0.36 26.02 -50.89
N GLU A 440 1.04 27.09 -50.47
CA GLU A 440 1.96 27.84 -51.32
C GLU A 440 3.10 26.97 -51.84
N GLU A 441 3.77 26.23 -50.94
CA GLU A 441 4.84 25.30 -51.31
C GLU A 441 4.34 24.25 -52.31
N SER A 442 3.14 23.71 -52.09
CA SER A 442 2.48 22.79 -53.01
C SER A 442 2.19 23.43 -54.37
N LEU A 443 1.58 24.62 -54.40
CA LEU A 443 1.23 25.32 -55.64
C LEU A 443 2.48 25.76 -56.44
N ILE A 444 3.57 26.13 -55.77
CA ILE A 444 4.87 26.37 -56.40
C ILE A 444 5.37 25.09 -57.09
N GLN A 445 5.21 23.93 -56.45
CA GLN A 445 5.54 22.63 -57.04
C GLN A 445 4.69 22.34 -58.28
N ILE A 446 3.38 22.60 -58.24
CA ILE A 446 2.48 22.50 -59.41
C ILE A 446 2.95 23.43 -60.55
N SER A 447 3.28 24.69 -60.22
CA SER A 447 3.78 25.67 -61.19
C SER A 447 5.07 25.20 -61.88
N LYS A 448 5.99 24.58 -61.13
CA LYS A 448 7.22 23.98 -61.67
C LYS A 448 6.92 22.77 -62.55
N GLY A 449 5.94 21.94 -62.19
CA GLY A 449 5.48 20.82 -63.02
C GLY A 449 4.91 21.28 -64.37
N ILE A 450 4.13 22.36 -64.39
CA ILE A 450 3.61 22.98 -65.63
C ILE A 450 4.76 23.51 -66.50
N LEU A 451 5.74 24.19 -65.89
CA LEU A 451 6.93 24.65 -66.60
C LEU A 451 7.75 23.48 -67.17
N GLY A 452 7.84 22.37 -66.43
CA GLY A 452 8.49 21.14 -66.87
C GLY A 452 7.87 20.58 -68.16
N LEU A 453 6.53 20.52 -68.23
CA LEU A 453 5.83 20.13 -69.47
C LEU A 453 6.19 21.05 -70.64
N TYR A 454 6.19 22.37 -70.41
CA TYR A 454 6.57 23.32 -71.45
C TYR A 454 7.98 23.04 -71.98
N GLY A 455 8.95 22.89 -71.08
CA GLY A 455 10.34 22.58 -71.46
C GLY A 455 10.48 21.28 -72.25
N GLN A 456 9.65 20.26 -71.97
CA GLN A 456 9.68 18.98 -72.66
C GLN A 456 9.00 19.01 -74.04
N GLU A 457 7.86 19.69 -74.17
CA GLU A 457 6.99 19.59 -75.35
C GLU A 457 6.97 20.84 -76.26
N GLN A 458 7.55 21.98 -75.86
CA GLN A 458 7.44 23.26 -76.59
C GLN A 458 7.82 23.17 -78.07
N GLN A 459 8.84 22.38 -78.42
CA GLN A 459 9.30 22.21 -79.80
C GLN A 459 8.31 21.45 -80.69
N ALA A 460 7.44 20.64 -80.09
CA ALA A 460 6.44 19.81 -80.78
C ALA A 460 5.02 20.42 -80.77
N PHE A 461 4.84 21.60 -80.17
CA PHE A 461 3.53 22.24 -80.09
C PHE A 461 3.04 22.78 -81.44
N THR A 462 1.88 22.31 -81.88
CA THR A 462 1.07 22.95 -82.91
C THR A 462 0.43 24.25 -82.38
N ALA A 463 -0.12 25.10 -83.25
CA ALA A 463 -0.83 26.31 -82.82
C ALA A 463 -1.96 26.00 -81.81
N ASN A 464 -2.72 24.93 -82.05
CA ASN A 464 -3.76 24.45 -81.13
C ASN A 464 -3.17 24.01 -79.77
N ALA A 465 -2.03 23.32 -79.76
CA ALA A 465 -1.37 22.91 -78.53
C ALA A 465 -0.81 24.10 -77.73
N LYS A 466 -0.31 25.14 -78.41
CA LYS A 466 0.10 26.41 -77.75
C LYS A 466 -1.08 27.11 -77.09
N ASP A 467 -2.22 27.18 -77.78
CA ASP A 467 -3.45 27.76 -77.24
C ASP A 467 -4.01 26.94 -76.06
N ALA A 468 -3.95 25.61 -76.13
CA ALA A 468 -4.32 24.72 -75.03
C ALA A 468 -3.37 24.88 -73.83
N PHE A 469 -2.07 24.99 -74.05
CA PHE A 469 -1.09 25.26 -72.99
C PHE A 469 -1.31 26.62 -72.33
N MET A 470 -1.67 27.65 -73.10
CA MET A 470 -2.02 28.97 -72.56
C MET A 470 -3.27 28.87 -71.66
N ARG A 471 -4.29 28.13 -72.08
CA ARG A 471 -5.49 27.87 -71.27
C ARG A 471 -5.18 27.05 -70.02
N LEU A 472 -4.24 26.10 -70.08
CA LEU A 472 -3.73 25.39 -68.89
C LEU A 472 -3.11 26.37 -67.88
N CYS A 473 -2.24 27.27 -68.34
CA CYS A 473 -1.63 28.28 -67.48
C CYS A 473 -2.67 29.24 -66.88
N LEU A 474 -3.63 29.70 -67.69
CA LEU A 474 -4.70 30.58 -67.22
C LEU A 474 -5.64 29.89 -66.24
N SER A 475 -6.01 28.62 -66.47
CA SER A 475 -6.84 27.85 -65.52
C SER A 475 -6.12 27.57 -64.20
N PHE A 476 -4.81 27.37 -64.20
CA PHE A 476 -4.03 27.32 -62.96
C PHE A 476 -4.05 28.68 -62.22
N VAL A 477 -3.76 29.76 -62.94
CA VAL A 477 -3.53 31.10 -62.37
C VAL A 477 -4.80 31.82 -61.94
N ASP A 478 -5.82 31.81 -62.79
CA ASP A 478 -7.03 32.61 -62.64
C ASP A 478 -8.24 31.78 -62.12
N ASP A 479 -8.19 30.45 -62.19
CA ASP A 479 -9.26 29.59 -61.66
C ASP A 479 -8.83 28.80 -60.41
N LEU A 480 -7.75 28.00 -60.47
CA LEU A 480 -7.34 27.11 -59.38
C LEU A 480 -6.88 27.87 -58.13
N ILE A 481 -5.91 28.78 -58.26
CA ILE A 481 -5.35 29.53 -57.11
C ILE A 481 -6.45 30.34 -56.39
N PRO A 482 -7.28 31.14 -57.09
CA PRO A 482 -8.35 31.90 -56.43
C PRO A 482 -9.41 31.00 -55.79
N TYR A 483 -9.70 29.84 -56.39
CA TYR A 483 -10.64 28.88 -55.81
C TYR A 483 -10.09 28.25 -54.51
N ILE A 484 -8.81 27.86 -54.47
CA ILE A 484 -8.18 27.37 -53.23
C ILE A 484 -8.18 28.45 -52.14
N GLN A 485 -7.83 29.70 -52.47
CA GLN A 485 -7.92 30.83 -51.52
C GLN A 485 -9.34 30.99 -50.98
N LYS A 486 -10.36 30.83 -51.84
CA LYS A 486 -11.76 30.91 -51.43
C LYS A 486 -12.13 29.77 -50.47
N CYS A 487 -11.70 28.54 -50.74
CA CYS A 487 -11.89 27.41 -49.81
C CYS A 487 -11.24 27.67 -48.45
N VAL A 488 -10.03 28.24 -48.43
CA VAL A 488 -9.36 28.64 -47.19
C VAL A 488 -10.19 29.68 -46.43
N ASN A 489 -10.70 30.70 -47.10
CA ASN A 489 -11.55 31.74 -46.46
C ASN A 489 -12.88 31.18 -45.93
N ILE A 490 -13.39 30.08 -46.50
CA ILE A 490 -14.58 29.38 -45.99
C ILE A 490 -14.26 28.62 -44.70
N ILE A 491 -13.11 27.94 -44.63
CA ILE A 491 -12.66 27.20 -43.43
C ILE A 491 -12.23 28.17 -42.33
N TYR A 492 -11.58 29.26 -42.73
CA TYR A 492 -10.99 30.27 -41.87
C TYR A 492 -11.52 31.66 -42.21
N PRO A 493 -12.76 32.01 -41.79
CA PRO A 493 -13.32 33.33 -42.05
C PRO A 493 -12.46 34.44 -41.43
N SER A 494 -12.10 35.46 -42.21
CA SER A 494 -11.23 36.55 -41.74
C SER A 494 -11.80 37.29 -40.53
N ASN A 495 -13.13 37.40 -40.44
CA ASN A 495 -13.82 38.01 -39.29
C ASN A 495 -13.62 37.19 -38.00
N TYR A 496 -13.62 35.86 -38.12
CA TYR A 496 -13.42 34.94 -37.01
C TYR A 496 -11.97 34.97 -36.51
N ILE A 497 -11.00 35.04 -37.42
CA ILE A 497 -9.58 35.18 -37.05
C ILE A 497 -9.31 36.54 -36.41
N SER A 498 -9.85 37.61 -36.99
CA SER A 498 -9.70 38.99 -36.50
C SER A 498 -10.20 39.15 -35.06
N SER A 499 -11.33 38.52 -34.71
CA SER A 499 -11.86 38.56 -33.34
C SER A 499 -11.02 37.76 -32.34
N HIS A 500 -10.41 36.64 -32.76
CA HIS A 500 -9.55 35.83 -31.88
C HIS A 500 -8.15 36.42 -31.68
N ILE A 501 -7.61 37.15 -32.67
CA ILE A 501 -6.28 37.77 -32.61
C ILE A 501 -6.37 39.24 -32.12
N ASN A 502 -7.57 39.80 -31.96
CA ASN A 502 -7.81 41.22 -31.62
C ASN A 502 -7.07 42.20 -32.55
N CYS A 503 -7.06 41.93 -33.86
CA CYS A 503 -6.38 42.75 -34.86
C CYS A 503 -7.31 43.10 -36.04
N SER A 504 -7.06 44.20 -36.75
CA SER A 504 -7.89 44.59 -37.89
C SER A 504 -7.67 43.66 -39.09
N ILE A 505 -8.72 43.46 -39.90
CA ILE A 505 -8.68 42.63 -41.11
C ILE A 505 -7.61 43.16 -42.10
N GLN A 506 -7.41 44.47 -42.16
CA GLN A 506 -6.37 45.09 -42.99
C GLN A 506 -4.96 44.73 -42.55
N ASN A 507 -4.72 44.57 -41.24
CA ASN A 507 -3.41 44.15 -40.73
C ASN A 507 -3.17 42.66 -41.00
N LEU A 508 -4.21 41.82 -40.89
CA LEU A 508 -4.13 40.40 -41.26
C LEU A 508 -3.80 40.19 -42.74
N GLN A 509 -4.36 41.02 -43.62
CA GLN A 509 -4.07 40.99 -45.06
C GLN A 509 -2.67 41.50 -45.38
N LYS A 510 -2.19 42.54 -44.68
CA LYS A 510 -0.84 43.08 -44.86
C LYS A 510 0.25 42.12 -44.42
N GLU A 511 0.02 41.35 -43.36
CA GLU A 511 0.96 40.35 -42.84
C GLU A 511 0.91 39.02 -43.61
N GLY A 512 0.05 38.87 -44.63
CA GLY A 512 -0.03 37.66 -45.45
C GLY A 512 -0.52 36.41 -44.71
N ILE A 513 -1.10 36.54 -43.53
CA ILE A 513 -1.41 35.41 -42.62
C ILE A 513 -2.49 34.49 -43.19
N ILE A 514 -3.40 35.02 -44.01
CA ILE A 514 -4.59 34.31 -44.53
C ILE A 514 -4.58 34.24 -46.06
N LEU A 515 -3.67 34.96 -46.72
CA LEU A 515 -3.68 35.13 -48.16
C LEU A 515 -2.50 34.40 -48.78
N ILE A 516 -2.79 33.57 -49.78
CA ILE A 516 -1.82 32.90 -50.63
C ILE A 516 -1.17 33.95 -51.53
N ASP A 517 0.15 34.03 -51.51
CA ASP A 517 0.90 34.95 -52.37
C ASP A 517 0.95 34.42 -53.82
N LYS A 518 0.00 34.92 -54.61
CA LYS A 518 -0.11 34.62 -56.04
C LYS A 518 1.16 35.01 -56.82
N SER A 519 1.92 36.01 -56.38
CA SER A 519 3.11 36.48 -57.10
C SER A 519 4.25 35.46 -57.02
N VAL A 520 4.49 34.89 -55.84
CA VAL A 520 5.53 33.88 -55.59
C VAL A 520 5.20 32.56 -56.31
N ILE A 521 3.92 32.15 -56.30
CA ILE A 521 3.48 30.93 -56.97
C ILE A 521 3.68 31.00 -58.49
N ILE A 522 3.48 32.18 -59.08
CA ILE A 522 3.49 32.39 -60.53
C ILE A 522 4.89 32.73 -61.06
N GLU A 523 5.84 33.11 -60.20
CA GLU A 523 7.22 33.43 -60.58
C GLU A 523 7.81 32.44 -61.62
N PRO A 524 7.66 31.09 -61.48
CA PRO A 524 8.18 30.14 -62.46
C PRO A 524 7.54 30.23 -63.86
N LEU A 525 6.28 30.68 -63.94
CA LEU A 525 5.49 30.79 -65.18
C LEU A 525 5.41 32.23 -65.71
N SER A 526 5.99 33.21 -65.00
CA SER A 526 5.88 34.64 -65.30
C SER A 526 6.29 35.01 -66.74
N ALA A 527 7.29 34.33 -67.30
CA ALA A 527 7.75 34.53 -68.68
C ALA A 527 6.81 33.95 -69.76
N LEU A 528 5.89 33.07 -69.39
CA LEU A 528 4.98 32.35 -70.29
C LEU A 528 3.55 32.88 -70.28
N LEU A 529 3.22 33.72 -69.29
CA LEU A 529 1.89 34.30 -69.15
C LEU A 529 1.76 35.60 -69.96
N PRO A 530 0.56 35.92 -70.47
CA PRO A 530 0.32 37.18 -71.14
C PRO A 530 0.45 38.32 -70.11
N VAL A 531 1.20 39.37 -70.47
CA VAL A 531 1.31 40.59 -69.65
C VAL A 531 -0.10 41.14 -69.44
N LYS A 532 -0.60 41.13 -68.20
CA LYS A 532 -1.83 41.85 -67.85
C LYS A 532 -1.54 43.34 -67.98
N ILE A 533 -2.02 43.95 -69.07
CA ILE A 533 -2.10 45.40 -69.19
C ILE A 533 -3.23 45.83 -68.25
N GLU A 534 -2.86 46.39 -67.10
CA GLU A 534 -3.84 47.08 -66.26
C GLU A 534 -4.39 48.28 -67.05
N PRO A 535 -5.72 48.47 -67.15
CA PRO A 535 -6.26 49.65 -67.79
C PRO A 535 -5.89 50.87 -66.95
N VAL A 536 -5.12 51.78 -67.55
CA VAL A 536 -4.91 53.13 -67.03
C VAL A 536 -6.27 53.81 -66.99
N ILE A 537 -6.89 53.86 -65.82
CA ILE A 537 -8.00 54.77 -65.57
C ILE A 537 -7.36 56.15 -65.43
N SER A 538 -7.39 56.91 -66.52
CA SER A 538 -7.14 58.34 -66.53
C SER A 538 -8.13 59.02 -65.59
N ASN A 539 -7.63 59.53 -64.47
CA ASN A 539 -8.35 60.44 -63.57
C ASN A 539 -8.46 61.81 -64.24
N ASP A 540 -9.32 61.93 -65.24
CA ASP A 540 -9.86 63.21 -65.70
C ASP A 540 -11.37 63.01 -65.83
N ASP A 541 -12.08 63.48 -64.80
CA ASP A 541 -13.48 63.97 -64.81
C ASP A 541 -14.00 63.99 -63.37
N ALA A 542 -13.40 64.86 -62.56
CA ALA A 542 -14.04 65.41 -61.39
C ALA A 542 -14.83 66.65 -61.84
N GLU A 543 -16.15 66.52 -61.99
CA GLU A 543 -17.16 67.56 -61.75
C GLU A 543 -18.52 67.07 -62.23
N GLY A 544 -19.49 66.95 -61.32
CA GLY A 544 -20.89 66.69 -61.69
C GLY A 544 -21.67 65.83 -60.71
N SER A 545 -21.82 66.28 -59.47
CA SER A 545 -22.94 65.84 -58.62
C SER A 545 -24.27 66.30 -59.25
N PRO A 546 -25.29 65.43 -59.25
CA PRO A 546 -26.53 65.86 -58.62
C PRO A 546 -27.10 64.82 -57.65
N GLU A 547 -27.80 65.38 -56.68
CA GLU A 547 -28.54 64.81 -55.57
C GLU A 547 -29.44 63.62 -55.94
N VAL A 548 -29.43 62.56 -55.14
CA VAL A 548 -30.54 61.59 -55.06
C VAL A 548 -30.82 61.22 -53.59
N SER A 549 -31.94 61.76 -53.13
CA SER A 549 -32.85 61.34 -52.06
C SER A 549 -32.55 60.07 -51.24
N ASN A 550 -32.57 60.28 -49.92
CA ASN A 550 -32.86 59.30 -48.88
C ASN A 550 -34.08 58.42 -49.21
N MET A 551 -33.88 57.10 -49.26
CA MET A 551 -34.87 56.11 -48.83
C MET A 551 -34.13 54.99 -48.09
N ASP A 552 -34.14 55.07 -46.77
CA ASP A 552 -33.95 53.94 -45.88
C ASP A 552 -35.12 52.98 -46.07
N GLU A 553 -34.86 51.73 -46.46
CA GLU A 553 -35.70 50.58 -46.12
C GLU A 553 -34.90 49.28 -46.33
N ALA A 554 -34.36 48.76 -45.23
CA ALA A 554 -33.83 47.41 -45.15
C ALA A 554 -35.00 46.42 -45.01
N PRO A 555 -35.12 45.36 -45.83
CA PRO A 555 -36.09 44.30 -45.58
C PRO A 555 -35.54 43.37 -44.50
N THR A 556 -36.14 43.45 -43.32
CA THR A 556 -36.03 42.47 -42.24
C THR A 556 -36.52 41.11 -42.74
N LEU A 557 -35.62 40.16 -42.95
CA LEU A 557 -35.98 38.75 -43.18
C LEU A 557 -36.24 38.09 -41.83
N THR A 558 -37.53 37.88 -41.58
CA THR A 558 -38.13 37.13 -40.49
C THR A 558 -37.55 35.71 -40.45
N ILE A 559 -36.87 35.38 -39.35
CA ILE A 559 -36.52 34.00 -39.00
C ILE A 559 -37.82 33.32 -38.59
N ILE A 560 -38.30 32.40 -39.41
CA ILE A 560 -39.37 31.46 -39.05
C ILE A 560 -38.71 30.40 -38.17
N GLU A 561 -39.01 30.46 -36.87
CA GLU A 561 -38.71 29.39 -35.92
C GLU A 561 -39.50 28.13 -36.30
N PRO A 562 -38.90 26.92 -36.27
CA PRO A 562 -39.65 25.69 -36.40
C PRO A 562 -40.49 25.44 -35.15
N GLU A 563 -41.78 25.19 -35.35
CA GLU A 563 -42.78 24.88 -34.33
C GLU A 563 -42.32 23.75 -33.40
N HIS A 564 -42.31 24.05 -32.10
CA HIS A 564 -42.31 23.09 -31.02
C HIS A 564 -43.63 22.30 -31.06
N VAL A 565 -43.58 21.04 -31.50
CA VAL A 565 -44.63 20.07 -31.21
C VAL A 565 -44.45 19.62 -29.76
N THR A 566 -45.35 20.11 -28.92
CA THR A 566 -45.55 19.64 -27.54
C THR A 566 -46.29 18.31 -27.57
N GLU A 567 -45.60 17.21 -27.26
CA GLU A 567 -46.26 15.97 -26.83
C GLU A 567 -46.56 16.08 -25.33
N ASP A 568 -47.85 16.16 -24.99
CA ASP A 568 -48.33 16.01 -23.63
C ASP A 568 -48.36 14.54 -23.20
N PRO A 569 -48.20 14.25 -21.89
CA PRO A 569 -48.06 12.90 -21.37
C PRO A 569 -49.43 12.23 -21.19
N VAL A 570 -49.55 10.99 -21.67
CA VAL A 570 -50.65 10.09 -21.31
C VAL A 570 -50.17 9.17 -20.20
N GLU A 571 -50.70 9.40 -19.00
CA GLU A 571 -50.80 8.39 -17.94
C GLU A 571 -51.58 7.17 -18.46
N SER A 572 -51.06 5.96 -18.26
CA SER A 572 -51.70 4.92 -17.42
C SER A 572 -51.25 3.49 -17.76
N LEU A 573 -51.01 2.75 -16.67
CA LEU A 573 -51.20 1.30 -16.48
C LEU A 573 -50.05 0.30 -16.80
N LEU A 574 -49.62 -0.32 -15.69
CA LEU A 574 -48.87 -1.56 -15.45
C LEU A 574 -47.34 -1.46 -15.28
#